data_AF-M7TL74-F1
#
_entry.id   AF-M7TL74-F1
#
_cell.length_a   1.000
_cell.length_b   1.000
_cell.length_c   1.000
_cell.angle_alpha   90.00
_cell.angle_beta   90.00
_cell.angle_gamma   90.00
#
_symmetry.space_group_name_H-M   'P 1'
#
loop_
_entity.id
_entity.type
_entity.pdbx_description
1 polymer ?
#
loop_
_entity_poly.entity_id
_entity_poly.type
_entity_poly.pdbx_seq_one_letter_code
_entity_poly.pdbx_strand_id
1 'polypeptide(L)'
;MQIKNLLTSTALLGSALAAPTARDACFPTDIQSGIQNLQGSLNTVILDLAQERYTSIRSDYSSTGRSLAYLEVEIIPDRCATDLPTSATTKDQAIAYLQATQAELMVLSQDAINGDCANGKTSICRTVNLYGAVAAFVQSVGVV
;
A
#
# COMPACT_ATOMS: atom_id res chain seq x y z
N MET A 1 18.54 -50.98 24.91
CA MET A 1 18.16 -49.64 24.41
C MET A 1 17.73 -49.81 22.95
N GLN A 2 16.43 -49.87 22.68
CA GLN A 2 15.87 -50.09 21.34
C GLN A 2 14.93 -48.93 21.01
N ILE A 3 15.23 -48.19 19.94
CA ILE A 3 14.38 -47.14 19.39
C ILE A 3 13.37 -47.83 18.46
N LYS A 4 12.10 -47.85 18.84
CA LYS A 4 10.99 -48.30 17.98
C LYS A 4 10.41 -47.10 17.26
N ASN A 5 10.59 -47.06 15.94
CA ASN A 5 9.69 -46.37 15.04
C ASN A 5 8.28 -46.96 15.18
N LEU A 6 7.25 -46.11 15.33
CA LEU A 6 5.91 -46.43 14.85
C LEU A 6 5.23 -45.15 14.35
N LEU A 7 4.77 -45.25 13.11
CA LEU A 7 4.06 -44.25 12.32
C LEU A 7 2.61 -44.04 12.80
N THR A 8 1.98 -43.00 12.22
CA THR A 8 0.54 -42.70 12.09
C THR A 8 -0.08 -41.93 13.28
N SER A 9 -0.78 -40.80 13.11
CA SER A 9 -1.61 -40.37 11.99
C SER A 9 -1.57 -38.85 11.81
N THR A 10 -1.35 -38.41 10.58
CA THR A 10 -1.64 -37.05 10.10
C THR A 10 -3.15 -36.85 10.17
N ALA A 11 -3.62 -35.92 11.01
CA ALA A 11 -5.01 -35.47 10.94
C ALA A 11 -5.21 -34.78 9.58
N LEU A 12 -5.96 -35.45 8.69
CA LEU A 12 -6.37 -34.89 7.42
C LEU A 12 -7.20 -33.63 7.68
N LEU A 13 -6.74 -32.57 7.02
CA LEU A 13 -7.40 -31.30 6.75
C LEU A 13 -8.91 -31.47 6.53
N GLY A 14 -9.67 -31.08 7.53
CA GLY A 14 -11.09 -30.74 7.42
C GLY A 14 -11.28 -29.27 7.72
N SER A 15 -10.48 -28.38 7.11
CA SER A 15 -10.82 -26.96 7.09
C SER A 15 -12.07 -26.84 6.23
N ALA A 16 -13.22 -26.81 6.89
CA ALA A 16 -14.47 -26.43 6.26
C ALA A 16 -14.19 -25.18 5.43
N LEU A 17 -14.44 -25.26 4.11
CA LEU A 17 -14.63 -24.10 3.27
C LEU A 17 -15.83 -23.38 3.87
N ALA A 18 -15.56 -22.46 4.81
CA ALA A 18 -16.54 -21.49 5.23
C ALA A 18 -16.95 -20.78 3.94
N ALA A 19 -18.18 -21.03 3.48
CA ALA A 19 -18.82 -20.19 2.50
C ALA A 19 -18.59 -18.73 2.95
N PRO A 20 -18.19 -17.81 2.07
CA PRO A 20 -17.93 -16.43 2.47
C PRO A 20 -19.20 -15.88 3.08
N THR A 21 -19.29 -15.92 4.41
CA THR A 21 -20.29 -15.23 5.20
C THR A 21 -20.07 -13.80 4.84
N ALA A 22 -21.04 -13.18 4.16
CA ALA A 22 -21.04 -11.80 3.68
C ALA A 22 -20.01 -10.98 4.46
N ARG A 23 -18.77 -10.96 3.93
CA ARG A 23 -17.73 -10.09 4.49
C ARG A 23 -18.33 -8.73 4.31
N ASP A 24 -18.37 -7.93 5.38
CA ASP A 24 -18.45 -6.48 5.22
C ASP A 24 -17.47 -6.14 4.09
N ALA A 25 -18.00 -5.82 2.91
CA ALA A 25 -17.19 -5.64 1.71
C ALA A 25 -16.53 -4.28 1.82
N CYS A 26 -15.64 -4.13 2.79
CA CYS A 26 -14.86 -2.92 3.06
C CYS A 26 -13.88 -2.62 1.93
N PHE A 27 -13.68 -3.58 1.03
CA PHE A 27 -12.87 -3.43 -0.16
C PHE A 27 -13.76 -3.55 -1.40
N PRO A 28 -13.76 -2.53 -2.27
CA PRO A 28 -14.40 -2.61 -3.58
C PRO A 28 -13.86 -3.78 -4.41
N THR A 29 -14.67 -4.31 -5.32
CA THR A 29 -14.27 -5.41 -6.21
C THR A 29 -13.10 -5.07 -7.13
N ASP A 30 -12.92 -3.79 -7.44
CA ASP A 30 -11.88 -3.24 -8.32
C ASP A 30 -10.64 -2.76 -7.56
N ILE A 31 -10.59 -2.94 -6.23
CA ILE A 31 -9.49 -2.44 -5.40
C ILE A 31 -8.11 -2.94 -5.84
N GLN A 32 -8.02 -4.20 -6.28
CA GLN A 32 -6.75 -4.81 -6.68
C GLN A 32 -6.18 -4.13 -7.92
N SER A 33 -7.04 -3.79 -8.88
CA SER A 33 -6.63 -3.03 -10.06
C SER A 33 -6.20 -1.61 -9.69
N GLY A 34 -6.91 -0.97 -8.75
CA GLY A 34 -6.51 0.34 -8.22
C GLY A 34 -5.12 0.32 -7.56
N ILE A 35 -4.86 -0.68 -6.71
CA ILE A 35 -3.56 -0.85 -6.04
C ILE A 35 -2.44 -1.10 -7.05
N GLN A 36 -2.65 -1.97 -8.03
CA GLN A 36 -1.64 -2.28 -9.06
C GLN A 36 -1.28 -1.05 -9.90
N ASN A 37 -2.28 -0.26 -10.31
CA ASN A 37 -2.06 0.98 -11.03
C ASN A 37 -1.25 1.99 -10.18
N LEU A 38 -1.59 2.14 -8.89
CA LEU A 38 -0.85 2.98 -7.95
C LEU A 38 0.60 2.54 -7.78
N GLN A 39 0.86 1.23 -7.66
CA GLN A 39 2.23 0.70 -7.59
C GLN A 39 3.03 1.03 -8.84
N GLY A 40 2.42 0.94 -10.03
CA GLY A 40 3.01 1.35 -11.30
C GLY A 40 3.38 2.84 -11.30
N SER A 41 2.44 3.72 -10.95
CA SER A 41 2.69 5.16 -10.92
C SER A 41 3.74 5.55 -9.87
N LEU A 42 3.75 4.89 -8.70
CA LEU A 42 4.80 5.08 -7.68
C LEU A 42 6.19 4.73 -8.20
N ASN A 43 6.33 3.64 -8.97
CA ASN A 43 7.61 3.29 -9.57
C ASN A 43 8.12 4.39 -10.51
N THR A 44 7.24 4.99 -11.30
CA THR A 44 7.60 6.13 -12.16
C THR A 44 8.11 7.31 -11.32
N VAL A 45 7.40 7.70 -10.26
CA VAL A 45 7.82 8.79 -9.37
C VAL A 45 9.20 8.52 -8.73
N ILE A 46 9.44 7.30 -8.26
CA ILE A 46 10.73 6.90 -7.68
C ILE A 46 11.85 7.01 -8.71
N LEU A 47 11.63 6.51 -9.93
CA LEU A 47 12.61 6.54 -11.02
C LEU A 47 12.93 7.99 -11.44
N ASP A 48 11.93 8.85 -11.54
CA ASP A 48 12.11 10.26 -11.89
C ASP A 48 12.96 10.99 -10.84
N LEU A 49 12.69 10.75 -9.55
CA LEU A 49 13.50 11.30 -8.46
C LEU A 49 14.93 10.74 -8.48
N ALA A 50 15.10 9.43 -8.66
CA ALA A 50 16.41 8.79 -8.67
C ALA A 50 17.28 9.26 -9.86
N GLN A 51 16.69 9.49 -11.02
CA GLN A 51 17.39 9.88 -12.25
C GLN A 51 17.47 11.40 -12.46
N GLU A 52 16.94 12.21 -11.53
CA GLU A 52 16.90 13.68 -11.63
C GLU A 52 16.23 14.17 -12.91
N ARG A 53 15.26 13.40 -13.44
CA ARG A 53 14.58 13.67 -14.72
C ARG A 53 13.39 14.62 -14.55
N TYR A 54 13.62 15.74 -13.86
CA TYR A 54 12.60 16.72 -13.48
C TYR A 54 11.91 17.43 -14.68
N THR A 55 12.42 17.26 -15.90
CA THR A 55 12.12 18.17 -17.03
C THR A 55 11.27 17.58 -18.16
N SER A 56 11.06 16.26 -18.23
CA SER A 56 10.31 15.64 -19.35
C SER A 56 9.00 14.95 -18.96
N ILE A 57 8.71 14.84 -17.67
CA ILE A 57 7.43 14.41 -17.09
C ILE A 57 7.26 15.31 -15.86
N ARG A 58 6.21 16.13 -15.76
CA ARG A 58 5.93 16.98 -14.57
C ARG A 58 5.49 16.17 -13.32
N SER A 59 5.83 14.88 -13.33
CA SER A 59 5.58 13.73 -12.46
C SER A 59 4.13 13.34 -12.26
N ASP A 60 3.89 12.03 -12.37
CA ASP A 60 2.69 11.34 -11.90
C ASP A 60 2.46 11.52 -10.40
N TYR A 61 3.24 12.33 -9.67
CA TYR A 61 3.04 12.55 -8.23
C TYR A 61 1.65 13.12 -7.93
N SER A 62 1.25 14.19 -8.61
CA SER A 62 -0.08 14.79 -8.39
C SER A 62 -1.21 13.84 -8.82
N SER A 63 -1.01 13.07 -9.90
CA SER A 63 -1.97 12.06 -10.39
C SER A 63 -2.11 10.89 -9.43
N THR A 64 -0.98 10.32 -8.98
CA THR A 64 -0.89 9.24 -7.99
C THR A 64 -1.53 9.68 -6.67
N GLY A 65 -1.28 10.91 -6.23
CA GLY A 65 -1.93 11.47 -5.05
C GLY A 65 -3.46 11.52 -5.15
N ARG A 66 -4.02 11.85 -6.33
CA ARG A 66 -5.48 11.80 -6.56
C ARG A 66 -6.01 10.38 -6.55
N SER A 67 -5.31 9.45 -7.21
CA SER A 67 -5.68 8.03 -7.21
C SER A 67 -5.66 7.44 -5.80
N LEU A 68 -4.70 7.87 -4.97
CA LEU A 68 -4.60 7.44 -3.58
C LEU A 68 -5.71 8.05 -2.72
N ALA A 69 -6.06 9.31 -2.92
CA ALA A 69 -7.19 9.95 -2.24
C ALA A 69 -8.53 9.30 -2.60
N TYR A 70 -8.72 8.89 -3.86
CA TYR A 70 -9.88 8.10 -4.27
C TYR A 70 -9.94 6.77 -3.50
N LEU A 71 -8.81 6.06 -3.44
CA LEU A 71 -8.71 4.80 -2.71
C LEU A 71 -8.95 4.96 -1.20
N GLU A 72 -8.46 6.05 -0.60
CA GLU A 72 -8.71 6.40 0.80
C GLU A 72 -10.21 6.52 1.07
N VAL A 73 -10.93 7.30 0.26
CA VAL A 73 -12.38 7.53 0.42
C VAL A 73 -13.21 6.26 0.22
N GLU A 74 -12.81 5.39 -0.71
CA GLU A 74 -13.50 4.12 -0.98
C GLU A 74 -13.36 3.11 0.17
N ILE A 75 -12.20 3.07 0.84
CA ILE A 75 -11.92 2.11 1.92
C ILE A 75 -12.28 2.69 3.30
N ILE A 76 -12.06 3.99 3.49
CA ILE A 76 -12.26 4.70 4.75
C ILE A 76 -13.15 5.92 4.53
N PRO A 77 -14.40 5.92 5.04
CA PRO A 77 -15.27 7.08 4.95
C PRO A 77 -14.80 8.25 5.84
N ASP A 78 -14.06 7.95 6.91
CA ASP A 78 -13.44 8.93 7.79
C ASP A 78 -11.98 9.19 7.35
N ARG A 79 -11.54 10.45 7.34
CA ARG A 79 -10.15 10.76 6.97
C ARG A 79 -9.16 10.09 7.93
N CYS A 80 -8.04 9.64 7.36
CA CYS A 80 -6.94 9.12 8.15
C CYS A 80 -6.46 10.15 9.18
N ALA A 81 -6.22 9.68 10.42
CA ALA A 81 -5.59 10.51 11.43
C ALA A 81 -4.20 10.94 10.95
N THR A 82 -3.89 12.22 11.12
CA THR A 82 -2.67 12.87 10.64
C THR A 82 -1.46 12.57 11.54
N ASP A 83 -1.15 11.29 11.76
CA ASP A 83 0.20 10.89 12.14
C ASP A 83 1.05 10.82 10.87
N LEU A 84 1.25 12.00 10.28
CA LEU A 84 2.13 12.19 9.14
C LEU A 84 3.57 12.08 9.63
N PRO A 85 4.43 11.25 8.99
CA PRO A 85 5.85 11.35 9.25
C PRO A 85 6.34 12.76 8.89
N THR A 86 7.42 13.20 9.55
CA THR A 86 8.08 14.47 9.22
C THR A 86 8.32 14.56 7.73
N SER A 87 7.99 15.69 7.10
CA SER A 87 8.16 15.87 5.66
C SER A 87 9.58 15.52 5.21
N ALA A 88 9.69 14.88 4.05
CA ALA A 88 10.97 14.62 3.44
C ALA A 88 11.69 15.94 3.15
N THR A 89 12.96 16.04 3.54
CA THR A 89 13.81 17.21 3.29
C THR A 89 14.97 16.90 2.34
N THR A 90 15.23 15.61 2.10
CA THR A 90 16.28 15.14 1.18
C THR A 90 15.70 14.17 0.15
N LYS A 91 16.40 14.01 -0.97
CA LYS A 91 16.05 13.05 -2.03
C LYS A 91 15.98 11.62 -1.50
N ASP A 92 16.97 11.21 -0.71
CA ASP A 92 17.01 9.85 -0.15
C ASP A 92 15.85 9.58 0.80
N GLN A 93 15.47 10.57 1.62
CA GLN A 93 14.30 10.46 2.50
C GLN A 93 13.00 10.38 1.69
N ALA A 94 12.87 11.17 0.62
CA ALA A 94 11.71 11.11 -0.28
C ALA A 94 11.60 9.73 -0.94
N ILE A 95 12.69 9.19 -1.48
CA ILE A 95 12.72 7.84 -2.07
C ILE A 95 12.36 6.77 -1.03
N ALA A 96 12.91 6.87 0.18
CA ALA A 96 12.60 5.92 1.25
C ALA A 96 11.11 5.91 1.61
N TYR A 97 10.47 7.09 1.68
CA TYR A 97 9.02 7.18 1.93
C TYR A 97 8.18 6.63 0.78
N LEU A 98 8.58 6.86 -0.47
CA LEU A 98 7.89 6.27 -1.62
C LEU A 98 8.03 4.74 -1.65
N GLN A 99 9.20 4.20 -1.31
CA GLN A 99 9.41 2.75 -1.18
C GLN A 99 8.58 2.16 -0.03
N ALA A 100 8.49 2.85 1.10
CA ALA A 100 7.60 2.45 2.20
C ALA A 100 6.12 2.51 1.78
N THR A 101 5.72 3.49 0.96
CA THR A 101 4.38 3.57 0.37
C THR A 101 4.08 2.33 -0.49
N GLN A 102 5.03 1.88 -1.31
CA GLN A 102 4.87 0.65 -2.09
C GLN A 102 4.73 -0.60 -1.22
N ALA A 103 5.51 -0.68 -0.13
CA ALA A 103 5.41 -1.78 0.82
C ALA A 103 4.01 -1.85 1.46
N GLU A 104 3.47 -0.73 1.90
CA GLU A 104 2.11 -0.67 2.47
C GLU A 104 1.03 -1.00 1.43
N LEU A 105 1.21 -0.63 0.15
CA LEU A 105 0.29 -1.08 -0.91
C LEU A 105 0.32 -2.59 -1.14
N MET A 106 1.48 -3.25 -0.98
CA MET A 106 1.55 -4.72 -1.04
C MET A 106 0.82 -5.36 0.14
N VAL A 107 0.97 -4.80 1.34
CA VAL A 107 0.23 -5.24 2.53
C VAL A 107 -1.27 -5.04 2.32
N LEU A 108 -1.70 -3.87 1.83
CA LEU A 108 -3.10 -3.58 1.51
C LEU A 108 -3.66 -4.56 0.48
N SER A 109 -2.90 -4.90 -0.56
CA SER A 109 -3.32 -5.90 -1.56
C SER A 109 -3.56 -7.26 -0.91
N GLN A 110 -2.66 -7.69 -0.02
CA GLN A 110 -2.77 -8.95 0.71
C GLN A 110 -3.96 -8.94 1.68
N ASP A 111 -4.18 -7.85 2.40
CA ASP A 111 -5.31 -7.66 3.31
C ASP A 111 -6.63 -7.67 2.53
N ALA A 112 -6.68 -7.05 1.36
CA ALA A 112 -7.86 -7.09 0.51
C ALA A 112 -8.18 -8.50 -0.01
N ILE A 113 -7.16 -9.31 -0.36
CA ILE A 113 -7.35 -10.74 -0.68
C ILE A 113 -7.87 -11.49 0.54
N ASN A 114 -7.27 -11.24 1.70
CA ASN A 114 -7.63 -11.88 2.96
C ASN A 114 -8.92 -11.32 3.57
N GLY A 115 -9.52 -10.27 3.00
CA GLY A 115 -10.67 -9.55 3.54
C GLY A 115 -10.45 -9.01 4.95
N ASP A 116 -9.21 -8.65 5.28
CA ASP A 116 -8.84 -8.09 6.58
C ASP A 116 -9.04 -6.57 6.57
N CYS A 117 -10.27 -6.15 6.85
CA CYS A 117 -10.68 -4.75 6.80
C CYS A 117 -9.93 -3.87 7.81
N ALA A 118 -9.67 -4.37 9.01
CA ALA A 118 -9.03 -3.56 10.05
C ALA A 118 -7.58 -3.24 9.69
N ASN A 119 -6.85 -4.24 9.18
CA ASN A 119 -5.47 -4.04 8.75
C ASN A 119 -5.39 -3.22 7.46
N GLY A 120 -6.25 -3.47 6.47
CA GLY A 120 -6.20 -2.65 5.25
C GLY A 120 -6.57 -1.19 5.46
N LYS A 121 -7.48 -0.85 6.38
CA LYS A 121 -7.71 0.55 6.79
C LYS A 121 -6.45 1.17 7.41
N THR A 122 -5.72 0.40 8.20
CA THR A 122 -4.45 0.86 8.77
C THR A 122 -3.40 1.09 7.67
N SER A 123 -3.27 0.16 6.73
CA SER A 123 -2.30 0.25 5.63
C SER A 123 -2.62 1.38 4.65
N ILE A 124 -3.88 1.64 4.31
CA ILE A 124 -4.20 2.79 3.43
C ILE A 124 -3.86 4.11 4.13
N CYS A 125 -4.11 4.25 5.43
CA CYS A 125 -3.71 5.46 6.16
C CYS A 125 -2.20 5.66 6.21
N ARG A 126 -1.44 4.59 6.44
CA ARG A 126 0.03 4.66 6.36
C ARG A 126 0.49 5.03 4.96
N THR A 127 -0.12 4.45 3.94
CA THR A 127 0.17 4.76 2.53
C THR A 127 -0.03 6.25 2.23
N VAL A 128 -1.20 6.81 2.60
CA VAL A 128 -1.53 8.23 2.43
C VAL A 128 -0.53 9.11 3.17
N ASN A 129 -0.23 8.79 4.43
CA ASN A 129 0.65 9.60 5.25
C ASN A 129 2.10 9.60 4.74
N LEU A 130 2.65 8.44 4.38
CA LEU A 130 3.99 8.31 3.80
C LEU A 130 4.09 9.05 2.46
N TYR A 131 3.09 8.89 1.61
CA TYR A 131 3.05 9.55 0.31
C TYR A 131 2.97 11.07 0.43
N GLY A 132 2.10 11.57 1.32
CA GLY A 132 1.93 12.99 1.61
C GLY A 132 3.19 13.65 2.19
N ALA A 133 3.98 12.91 2.98
CA ALA A 133 5.24 13.43 3.53
C ALA A 133 6.30 13.78 2.46
N VAL A 134 6.15 13.25 1.24
CA VAL A 134 7.05 13.53 0.11
C VAL A 134 6.71 14.86 -0.59
N ALA A 135 5.52 15.43 -0.36
CA ALA A 135 5.00 16.57 -1.11
C ALA A 135 5.89 17.82 -1.02
N ALA A 136 6.38 18.14 0.19
CA ALA A 136 7.22 19.32 0.42
C ALA A 136 8.54 19.24 -0.36
N PHE A 137 9.15 18.04 -0.42
CA PHE A 137 10.37 17.82 -1.18
C PHE A 137 10.11 18.02 -2.68
N VAL A 138 9.09 17.35 -3.22
CA VAL A 138 8.70 17.40 -4.64
C VAL A 138 8.39 18.85 -5.09
N GLN A 139 7.70 19.62 -4.26
CA GLN A 139 7.47 21.05 -4.50
C GLN A 139 8.76 21.87 -4.53
N SER A 140 9.70 21.60 -3.62
CA SER A 140 10.96 22.35 -3.53
C SER A 140 11.90 22.12 -4.72
N VAL A 141 11.81 20.96 -5.38
CA VAL A 141 12.58 20.64 -6.60
C VAL A 141 11.85 21.04 -7.90
N GLY A 142 10.73 21.77 -7.80
CA GLY A 142 10.03 22.36 -8.95
C GLY A 142 9.08 21.41 -9.69
N VAL A 143 8.63 20.33 -9.04
CA VAL A 143 7.70 19.35 -9.60
C VAL A 143 6.28 19.67 -9.10
N VAL A 144 5.48 20.36 -9.92
CA VAL A 144 4.05 20.67 -9.67
C VAL A 144 3.23 20.50 -10.95
#